data_AF-A0A7S7TSN5-F1
#
_entry.id   AF-A0A7S7TSN5-F1
#
_cell.length_a   1.000
_cell.length_b   1.000
_cell.length_c   1.000
_cell.angle_alpha   90.00
_cell.angle_beta   90.00
_cell.angle_gamma   90.00
#
_symmetry.space_group_name_H-M   'P 1'
#
loop_
_entity.id
_entity.type
_entity.pdbx_description
1 polymer ?
#
loop_
_entity_poly.entity_id
_entity_poly.type
_entity_poly.pdbx_seq_one_letter_code
_entity_poly.pdbx_strand_id
1 'polypeptide(L)' 'MSDYSIVRVGNEYIVQAGDKSILKISSRRKAVKIMALAADLLDQETMQQVEDAPSISRDLPIVPEKSELP' A
#
# COMPACT_ATOMS: atom_id res chain seq x y z
N MET A 1 7.05 -2.05 1.74
CA MET A 1 6.59 -1.01 2.68
C MET A 1 6.32 0.24 1.88
N SER A 2 5.16 0.88 2.07
CA SER A 2 4.87 2.15 1.40
C SER A 2 5.57 3.26 2.15
N ASP A 3 6.47 3.98 1.49
CA ASP A 3 7.20 5.08 2.11
C ASP A 3 6.29 6.29 2.25
N TYR A 4 5.77 6.50 3.47
CA TYR A 4 4.93 7.67 3.75
C TYR A 4 5.78 8.91 4.00
N SER A 5 5.40 10.02 3.38
CA SER A 5 6.06 11.30 3.60
C SER A 5 5.05 12.44 3.70
N ILE A 6 5.46 13.54 4.33
CA ILE A 6 4.67 14.77 4.40
C ILE A 6 5.46 15.88 3.72
N VAL A 7 4.88 16.47 2.68
CA VAL A 7 5.41 17.66 2.02
C VAL A 7 4.46 18.84 2.21
N ARG A 8 5.03 20.03 2.37
CA ARG A 8 4.27 21.27 2.45
C ARG A 8 4.18 21.89 1.06
N VAL A 9 2.97 22.17 0.60
CA VAL A 9 2.71 22.84 -0.68
C VAL A 9 1.84 24.07 -0.38
N GLY A 10 2.44 25.25 -0.46
CA GLY A 10 1.81 26.51 -0.04
C GLY A 10 1.42 26.50 1.45
N ASN A 11 0.11 26.59 1.70
CA ASN A 11 -0.47 26.58 3.06
C ASN A 11 -0.99 25.20 3.48
N GLU A 12 -0.79 24.19 2.65
CA GLU A 12 -1.30 22.84 2.87
C GLU A 12 -0.17 21.84 3.09
N TYR A 13 -0.51 20.74 3.74
CA TYR A 13 0.34 19.58 3.99
C TYR A 13 -0.25 18.40 3.25
N ILE A 14 0.57 17.78 2.40
CA ILE A 14 0.18 16.63 1.58
C ILE A 14 0.89 15.41 2.14
N VAL A 15 0.12 14.36 2.42
CA VAL A 15 0.64 13.03 2.73
C VAL A 15 0.82 12.28 1.41
N GLN A 16 2.01 11.74 1.20
CA GLN A 16 2.35 10.92 0.05
C GLN A 16 2.65 9.49 0.49
N ALA A 17 2.38 8.54 -0.40
CA ALA A 17 2.78 7.14 -0.29
C ALA A 17 3.61 6.79 -1.53
N GLY A 18 4.93 6.76 -1.38
CA GLY A 18 5.86 6.79 -2.51
C GLY A 18 5.64 8.04 -3.36
N ASP A 19 5.41 7.86 -4.66
CA ASP A 19 5.23 8.97 -5.61
C ASP A 19 3.80 9.51 -5.68
N LYS A 20 2.85 8.91 -4.95
CA LYS A 20 1.42 9.26 -5.02
C LYS A 20 1.00 10.16 -3.88
N SER A 21 0.31 11.25 -4.21
CA SER A 21 -0.37 12.11 -3.23
C SER A 21 -1.71 11.50 -2.85
N ILE A 22 -1.92 11.19 -1.58
CA ILE A 22 -3.11 10.46 -1.11
C ILE A 22 -4.01 11.29 -0.20
N LEU A 23 -3.49 12.35 0.43
CA LEU A 23 -4.29 13.17 1.34
C LEU A 23 -3.76 14.61 1.44
N LYS A 24 -4.66 15.60 1.43
CA LYS A 24 -4.34 17.03 1.55
C LYS A 24 -5.01 17.63 2.78
N ILE A 25 -4.23 18.35 3.60
CA ILE A 25 -4.67 18.82 4.92
C ILE A 25 -4.07 20.20 5.22
N SER A 26 -4.86 21.15 5.69
CA SER A 26 -4.37 22.50 6.07
C SER A 26 -3.62 22.55 7.42
N SER A 27 -3.47 21.43 8.13
CA SER A 27 -2.87 21.36 9.47
C SER A 27 -1.77 20.32 9.56
N ARG A 28 -0.54 20.78 9.86
CA ARG A 28 0.63 19.92 10.06
C ARG A 28 0.40 18.86 11.14
N ARG A 29 -0.15 19.27 12.28
CA ARG A 29 -0.33 18.37 13.43
C ARG A 29 -1.31 17.24 13.10
N LYS A 30 -2.35 17.52 12.31
CA LYS A 30 -3.28 16.49 11.81
C LYS A 30 -2.59 15.57 10.80
N ALA A 31 -1.79 16.12 9.88
CA ALA A 31 -1.04 15.31 8.90
C ALA A 31 -0.13 14.29 9.58
N VAL A 32 0.64 14.72 10.59
CA VAL A 32 1.52 13.82 11.36
C VAL A 32 0.73 12.72 12.08
N LYS A 33 -0.39 13.06 12.73
CA LYS A 33 -1.22 12.06 13.42
C LYS A 33 -1.78 10.99 12.49
N ILE A 34 -2.26 11.40 11.31
CA ILE A 34 -2.82 10.46 10.34
C ILE A 34 -1.72 9.57 9.76
N MET A 35 -0.54 10.13 9.48
CA MET A 35 0.60 9.35 9.02
C MET A 35 1.04 8.32 10.06
N ALA A 36 1.13 8.69 11.33
CA ALA A 36 1.45 7.77 12.42
C ALA A 36 0.40 6.64 12.54
N LEU A 37 -0.89 7.00 12.55
CA LEU A 37 -1.98 6.01 12.57
C LEU A 37 -1.94 5.05 11.38
N ALA A 38 -1.64 5.56 10.18
CA ALA A 38 -1.53 4.73 8.98
C ALA A 38 -0.35 3.76 9.05
N ALA A 39 0.80 4.20 9.59
CA ALA A 39 1.95 3.34 9.84
C ALA A 39 1.58 2.24 10.85
N ASP A 40 0.96 2.61 11.98
CA ASP A 40 0.55 1.65 13.02
C ASP A 40 -0.45 0.60 12.49
N LEU A 41 -1.37 0.99 11.60
CA LEU A 41 -2.33 0.07 10.97
C LEU A 41 -1.65 -0.91 10.01
N LEU A 42 -0.67 -0.45 9.23
CA LEU A 42 0.09 -1.32 8.33
C LEU A 42 1.01 -2.26 9.08
N ASP A 43 1.60 -1.82 10.19
CA ASP A 43 2.41 -2.68 11.05
C ASP A 43 1.55 -3.80 11.66
N GLN A 44 0.31 -3.48 12.08
CA GLN A 44 -0.66 -4.48 12.55
C GLN A 44 -1.08 -5.45 11.44
N GLU A 45 -1.37 -4.97 10.23
CA GLU A 45 -1.71 -5.82 9.08
C GLU A 45 -0.53 -6.75 8.72
N THR A 46 0.70 -6.23 8.78
CA THR A 46 1.92 -7.01 8.52
C THR A 46 2.09 -8.12 9.57
N MET A 47 1.82 -7.83 10.85
CA MET A 47 1.85 -8.85 11.90
C MET A 47 0.76 -9.91 11.73
N GLN A 48 -0.44 -9.53 11.32
CA GLN A 48 -1.53 -10.47 11.03
C GLN A 48 -1.22 -11.36 9.81
N GLN A 49 -0.59 -10.81 8.76
CA GLN A 49 -0.25 -11.56 7.55
C GLN A 49 0.84 -12.62 7.78
N VAL A 50 1.73 -12.43 8.76
CA VAL A 50 2.76 -13.43 9.13
C VAL A 50 2.16 -14.61 9.88
N GLU A 51 1.11 -14.38 10.68
CA GLU A 51 0.49 -15.45 11.47
C GLU A 51 -0.57 -16.25 10.68
N ASP A 52 -1.09 -15.71 9.58
CA ASP A 52 -2.25 -16.26 8.85
C ASP A 52 -1.94 -16.63 7.39
N ALA A 53 -0.73 -17.13 7.10
CA ALA A 53 -0.38 -17.64 5.78
C ALA A 53 -0.69 -19.15 5.66
N PRO A 54 -1.89 -19.59 5.21
CA PRO A 54 -1.98 -20.88 4.55
C PRO A 54 -1.25 -20.73 3.22
N SER A 55 -0.23 -21.56 3.00
CA SER A 55 0.54 -21.59 1.75
C SER A 55 -0.36 -22.04 0.60
N ILE A 56 -1.05 -21.10 -0.05
CA ILE A 56 -1.72 -21.34 -1.34
C ILE A 56 -0.74 -21.01 -2.45
N SER A 57 -0.04 -22.05 -2.90
CA SER A 57 0.81 -22.02 -4.09
C SER A 57 -0.04 -21.62 -5.30
N ARG A 58 0.41 -20.63 -6.08
CA ARG A 58 -0.28 -20.21 -7.31
C ARG A 58 -0.18 -21.32 -8.34
N ASP A 59 -1.32 -21.80 -8.81
CA ASP A 59 -1.35 -22.79 -9.89
C ASP A 59 -0.87 -22.14 -11.19
N LEU A 60 0.06 -22.80 -11.89
CA LEU A 60 0.66 -22.28 -13.11
C LEU A 60 -0.41 -22.21 -14.22
N PRO A 61 -0.44 -21.14 -15.04
CA PRO A 61 -1.40 -21.07 -16.12
C PRO A 61 -1.13 -22.18 -17.14
N ILE A 62 -2.07 -23.11 -17.25
CA ILE A 62 -2.12 -24.09 -18.34
C ILE A 62 -2.25 -23.32 -19.66
N VAL A 63 -1.19 -23.35 -20.46
CA VAL A 63 -1.19 -22.83 -21.82
C VAL A 63 -2.02 -23.80 -22.67
N PRO A 64 -3.06 -23.35 -23.39
CA PRO A 64 -3.79 -24.23 -24.29
C PRO A 64 -2.88 -24.63 -25.45
N GLU A 65 -2.65 -25.93 -25.64
CA GLU A 65 -1.97 -26.43 -26.83
C GLU A 65 -2.74 -25.98 -28.08
N LYS A 66 -2.00 -25.29 -28.96
CA LYS A 66 -2.44 -24.85 -30.27
C LYS A 66 -2.97 -26.07 -31.04
N SER A 67 -4.28 -26.10 -31.27
CA SER A 67 -4.92 -27.07 -32.16
C SER A 67 -4.34 -26.92 -33.57
N GLU A 68 -3.52 -27.88 -33.98
CA GLU A 68 -3.24 -28.17 -35.38
C GLU A 68 -4.42 -29.00 -35.90
N LEU A 69 -5.29 -28.37 -36.71
CA LEU A 69 -6.34 -29.07 -37.46
C LEU A 69 -5.80 -29.34 -38.88
N PRO A 70 -5.93 -30.58 -39.40
CA PRO A 70 -5.72 -30.88 -40.81
C PRO A 70 -6.87 -30.39 -41.70
#